data_AF-A0A8H7IYR7-F1
#
_entry.id   AF-A0A8H7IYR7-F1
#
_cell.length_a   1.000
_cell.length_b   1.000
_cell.length_c   1.000
_cell.angle_alpha   90.00
_cell.angle_beta   90.00
_cell.angle_gamma   90.00
#
_symmetry.space_group_name_H-M   'P 1'
#
loop_
_entity.id
_entity.type
_entity.pdbx_description
1 polymer ?
#
loop_
_entity_poly.entity_id
_entity_poly.type
_entity_poly.pdbx_seq_one_letter_code
_entity_poly.pdbx_strand_id
1 'polypeptide(L)'
;MNDLPDDVLIHIFSSCDIETLFALRLTCTSFCAAIQVYIKIIAPLSARATFPNCDLLLTPPKNGYTLRWLRDLIPAQLASIILDKDKLRRHPYVSSGFPYGIPSESACTEATYWRQRLTNGWRVLRSFHLISARVYSSKDGELKRPSTFRKVSGGVRTSRIWQVVSCPYAGCTEHGMRHLFDSRQRCDSDCSHAGETRGSKDPIAEVRRKESLVLRRRLAHMKLLQDQDLLDYVYLWRLLLHTFRPYSKPETPKWDSTHGRSSASIPHPNWPTIISDIAQGCSWLNWFILHVGTAPFLEQWSLAPSRSDHTTNNAVRDSIWESWNPRSTHQSEIEREYIAKFEFSLRKRCLSSERLKRLEAEISRGRNINTISLDCIPCYYDQHHRIPRPPADFPWYAPGQCVWLDGEWGLNCTPGTSWTQPGVLKGNLVRLRRQSQDNEVDEMETSVDECEQGPLANLHYLVYLGIEEAGKLWPGSESDGPEFAF
;
A
#
# COMPACT_ATOMS: atom_id res chain seq x y z
N MET A 1 32.24 -21.34 -5.21
CA MET A 1 31.10 -20.87 -6.04
C MET A 1 31.54 -20.07 -7.27
N ASN A 2 32.71 -19.41 -7.29
CA ASN A 2 33.21 -18.72 -8.49
C ASN A 2 33.76 -19.68 -9.57
N ASP A 3 33.93 -20.97 -9.26
CA ASP A 3 34.45 -21.99 -10.18
C ASP A 3 33.34 -22.85 -10.82
N LEU A 4 32.07 -22.47 -10.64
CA LEU A 4 30.98 -23.20 -11.29
C LEU A 4 30.96 -22.87 -12.79
N PRO A 5 30.82 -23.89 -13.66
CA PRO A 5 30.58 -23.68 -15.08
C PRO A 5 29.33 -22.81 -15.36
N ASP A 6 29.38 -22.02 -16.43
CA ASP A 6 28.31 -21.07 -16.79
C ASP A 6 26.95 -21.74 -17.02
N ASP A 7 26.91 -22.98 -17.52
CA ASP A 7 25.69 -23.77 -17.69
C ASP A 7 25.00 -24.09 -16.36
N VAL A 8 25.78 -24.42 -15.32
CA VAL A 8 25.26 -24.62 -13.95
C VAL A 8 24.74 -23.30 -13.38
N LEU A 9 25.48 -22.20 -13.59
CA LEU A 9 25.06 -20.87 -13.14
C LEU A 9 23.78 -20.40 -13.82
N ILE A 10 23.65 -20.61 -15.13
CA ILE A 10 22.43 -20.30 -15.89
C ILE A 10 21.24 -21.05 -15.29
N HIS A 11 21.38 -22.35 -15.01
CA HIS A 11 20.30 -23.13 -14.41
C HIS A 11 19.88 -22.59 -13.04
N ILE A 12 20.85 -22.29 -12.17
CA ILE A 12 20.59 -21.70 -10.85
C ILE A 12 19.86 -20.36 -11.00
N PHE A 13 20.37 -19.45 -11.82
CA PHE A 13 19.78 -18.11 -12.01
C PHE A 13 18.39 -18.18 -12.65
N SER A 14 18.15 -19.12 -13.56
CA SER A 14 16.85 -19.35 -14.19
C SER A 14 15.78 -19.84 -13.23
N SER A 15 16.17 -20.52 -12.14
CA SER A 15 15.26 -20.98 -11.08
C SER A 15 15.04 -19.95 -9.98
N CYS A 16 15.80 -18.85 -9.95
CA CYS A 16 15.63 -17.79 -8.97
C CYS A 16 14.43 -16.90 -9.31
N ASP A 17 13.72 -16.43 -8.28
CA ASP A 17 12.82 -15.29 -8.43
C ASP A 17 13.61 -14.00 -8.79
N ILE A 18 12.88 -12.97 -9.24
CA ILE A 18 13.46 -11.71 -9.70
C ILE A 18 14.26 -11.00 -8.60
N GLU A 19 13.80 -11.02 -7.34
CA GLU A 19 14.48 -10.33 -6.24
C GLU A 19 15.81 -11.02 -5.89
N THR A 20 15.78 -12.34 -5.77
CA THR A 20 16.95 -13.20 -5.56
C THR A 20 17.95 -13.03 -6.70
N LEU A 21 17.50 -12.98 -7.95
CA LEU A 21 18.37 -12.75 -9.10
C LEU A 21 19.06 -11.37 -9.03
N PHE A 22 18.33 -10.31 -8.66
CA PHE A 22 18.92 -8.98 -8.48
C PHE A 22 19.88 -8.92 -7.29
N ALA A 23 19.60 -9.64 -6.20
CA ALA A 23 20.50 -9.74 -5.06
C ALA A 23 21.80 -10.45 -5.44
N LEU A 24 21.72 -11.62 -6.10
CA LEU A 24 22.88 -12.37 -6.59
C LEU A 24 23.75 -11.55 -7.55
N ARG A 25 23.14 -10.72 -8.39
CA ARG A 25 23.88 -9.80 -9.26
C ARG A 25 24.77 -8.81 -8.48
N LEU A 26 24.39 -8.45 -7.25
CA LEU A 26 25.12 -7.50 -6.42
C LEU A 26 26.18 -8.15 -5.52
N THR A 27 26.23 -9.49 -5.43
CA THR A 27 27.18 -10.17 -4.54
C THR A 27 28.58 -10.29 -5.11
N CYS A 28 28.74 -10.57 -6.42
CA CYS A 28 30.05 -10.62 -7.07
C CYS A 28 30.02 -10.21 -8.55
N THR A 29 31.17 -9.77 -9.06
CA THR A 29 31.35 -9.32 -10.45
C THR A 29 31.15 -10.45 -11.47
N SER A 30 31.54 -11.69 -11.11
CA SER A 30 31.37 -12.87 -11.96
C SER A 30 29.89 -13.17 -12.22
N PHE A 31 29.06 -13.17 -11.18
CA PHE A 31 27.62 -13.36 -11.32
C PHE A 31 26.98 -12.23 -12.12
N CYS A 32 27.40 -10.98 -11.91
CA CYS A 32 26.93 -9.88 -12.72
C CYS A 32 27.27 -10.06 -14.20
N ALA A 33 28.49 -10.51 -14.53
CA ALA A 33 28.92 -10.77 -15.89
C ALA A 33 28.09 -11.90 -16.52
N ALA A 34 27.98 -13.05 -15.85
CA ALA A 34 27.20 -14.20 -16.32
C ALA A 34 25.72 -13.85 -16.56
N ILE A 35 25.06 -13.20 -15.59
CA ILE A 35 23.67 -12.75 -15.72
C ILE A 35 23.52 -11.80 -16.91
N GLN A 36 24.47 -10.89 -17.12
CA GLN A 36 24.40 -9.92 -18.22
C GLN A 36 24.61 -10.57 -19.60
N VAL A 37 25.54 -11.52 -19.71
CA VAL A 37 25.81 -12.27 -20.94
C VAL A 37 24.61 -13.15 -21.32
N TYR A 38 24.05 -13.87 -20.33
CA TYR A 38 22.99 -14.86 -20.55
C TYR A 38 21.57 -14.36 -20.23
N ILE A 39 21.36 -13.04 -20.16
CA ILE A 39 20.08 -12.44 -19.76
C ILE A 39 18.90 -12.90 -20.63
N LYS A 40 19.14 -13.19 -21.92
CA LYS A 40 18.10 -13.65 -22.85
C LYS A 40 17.50 -15.01 -22.47
N ILE A 41 18.27 -15.85 -21.77
CA ILE A 41 17.86 -17.18 -21.30
C ILE A 41 17.34 -17.07 -19.86
N ILE A 42 18.07 -16.37 -19.00
CA ILE A 42 17.78 -16.26 -17.57
C ILE A 42 16.47 -15.50 -17.33
N ALA A 43 16.27 -14.37 -18.00
CA ALA A 43 15.16 -13.47 -17.72
C ALA A 43 13.76 -14.11 -17.89
N PRO A 44 13.39 -14.74 -19.03
CA PRO A 44 12.06 -15.32 -19.16
C PRO A 44 11.80 -16.44 -18.14
N LEU A 45 12.82 -17.22 -17.76
CA LEU A 45 12.68 -18.30 -16.78
C LEU A 45 12.51 -17.76 -15.35
N SER A 46 13.35 -16.81 -14.94
CA SER A 46 13.23 -16.13 -13.64
C SER A 46 11.90 -15.36 -13.52
N ALA A 47 11.43 -14.75 -14.60
CA ALA A 47 10.12 -14.10 -14.65
C ALA A 47 8.96 -15.08 -14.45
N ARG A 48 9.00 -16.25 -15.11
CA ARG A 48 8.00 -17.32 -14.90
C ARG A 48 8.06 -17.91 -13.50
N ALA A 49 9.25 -18.04 -12.91
CA ALA A 49 9.40 -18.48 -11.53
C ALA A 49 8.76 -17.50 -10.53
N THR A 50 8.77 -16.20 -10.84
CA THR A 50 8.19 -15.15 -10.00
C THR A 50 6.68 -14.97 -10.22
N PHE A 51 6.24 -15.03 -11.48
CA PHE A 51 4.86 -14.76 -11.89
C PHE A 51 4.30 -15.94 -12.69
N PRO A 52 3.97 -17.07 -12.04
CA PRO A 52 3.35 -18.20 -12.71
C PRO A 52 1.98 -17.78 -13.28
N ASN A 53 1.66 -18.29 -14.48
CA ASN A 53 0.36 -18.10 -15.15
C ASN A 53 0.00 -16.64 -15.48
N CYS A 54 0.99 -15.75 -15.64
CA CYS A 54 0.79 -14.37 -16.08
C CYS A 54 1.22 -14.15 -17.53
N ASP A 55 0.56 -14.81 -18.49
CA ASP A 55 1.01 -14.87 -19.89
C ASP A 55 1.10 -13.49 -20.55
N LEU A 56 0.11 -12.63 -20.33
CA LEU A 56 0.09 -11.28 -20.90
C LEU A 56 1.25 -10.44 -20.35
N LEU A 57 1.52 -10.52 -19.05
CA LEU A 57 2.65 -9.84 -18.41
C LEU A 57 3.99 -10.34 -18.97
N LEU A 58 4.09 -11.63 -19.24
CA LEU A 58 5.30 -12.31 -19.70
C LEU A 58 5.46 -12.33 -21.23
N THR A 59 4.61 -11.60 -21.95
CA THR A 59 4.70 -11.44 -23.40
C THR A 59 6.14 -11.04 -23.81
N PRO A 60 6.75 -11.75 -24.78
CA PRO A 60 8.11 -11.44 -25.22
C PRO A 60 8.27 -9.97 -25.64
N PRO A 61 9.25 -9.23 -25.06
CA PRO A 61 9.47 -7.84 -25.42
C PRO A 61 10.03 -7.73 -26.84
N LYS A 62 9.55 -6.75 -27.62
CA LYS A 62 9.98 -6.51 -29.01
C LYS A 62 11.50 -6.33 -29.17
N ASN A 63 12.15 -5.74 -28.16
CA ASN A 63 13.59 -5.45 -28.17
C ASN A 63 14.44 -6.54 -27.49
N GLY A 64 13.86 -7.71 -27.21
CA GLY A 64 14.50 -8.79 -26.49
C GLY A 64 14.53 -8.58 -24.97
N TYR A 65 14.84 -9.66 -24.24
CA TYR A 65 14.85 -9.65 -22.78
C TYR A 65 16.02 -8.84 -22.22
N THR A 66 15.74 -8.05 -21.19
CA THR A 66 16.74 -7.20 -20.51
C THR A 66 16.51 -7.20 -19.00
N LEU A 67 17.54 -6.84 -18.23
CA LEU A 67 17.39 -6.60 -16.79
C LEU A 67 16.38 -5.48 -16.49
N ARG A 68 16.27 -4.49 -17.39
CA ARG A 68 15.28 -3.43 -17.28
C ARG A 68 13.86 -3.99 -17.41
N TRP A 69 13.64 -4.86 -18.40
CA TRP A 69 12.35 -5.55 -18.58
C TRP A 69 11.97 -6.32 -17.32
N LEU A 70 12.87 -7.16 -16.76
CA LEU A 70 12.62 -7.89 -15.51
C LEU A 70 12.19 -6.97 -14.35
N ARG A 71 12.96 -5.89 -14.14
CA ARG A 71 12.66 -4.92 -13.08
C ARG A 71 11.30 -4.25 -13.29
N ASP A 72 10.91 -4.05 -14.54
CA ASP A 72 9.66 -3.39 -14.91
C ASP A 72 8.44 -4.32 -14.82
N LEU A 73 8.64 -5.65 -14.66
CA LEU A 73 7.56 -6.61 -14.42
C LEU A 73 6.91 -6.45 -13.04
N ILE A 74 7.68 -6.12 -12.00
CA ILE A 74 7.16 -5.93 -10.63
C ILE A 74 6.03 -4.87 -10.60
N PRO A 75 6.26 -3.61 -11.01
CA PRO A 75 5.18 -2.61 -10.99
C PRO A 75 4.05 -2.95 -11.95
N ALA A 76 4.30 -3.70 -13.02
CA ALA A 76 3.27 -4.15 -13.95
C ALA A 76 2.37 -5.24 -13.33
N GLN A 77 2.93 -6.20 -12.60
CA GLN A 77 2.16 -7.19 -11.85
C GLN A 77 1.31 -6.52 -10.78
N LEU A 78 1.89 -5.62 -9.98
CA LEU A 78 1.15 -4.89 -8.96
C LEU A 78 0.00 -4.06 -9.57
N ALA A 79 0.20 -3.50 -10.77
CA ALA A 79 -0.85 -2.80 -11.50
C ALA A 79 -1.98 -3.75 -11.98
N SER A 80 -1.63 -4.91 -12.54
CA SER A 80 -2.60 -5.94 -12.95
C SER A 80 -3.42 -6.43 -11.77
N ILE A 81 -2.78 -6.72 -10.64
CA ILE A 81 -3.45 -7.18 -9.41
C ILE A 81 -4.43 -6.13 -8.93
N ILE A 82 -3.97 -4.88 -8.81
CA ILE A 82 -4.82 -3.81 -8.33
C ILE A 82 -6.05 -3.63 -9.24
N LEU A 83 -5.89 -3.62 -10.56
CA LEU A 83 -7.02 -3.42 -11.49
C LEU A 83 -8.00 -4.58 -11.48
N ASP A 84 -7.50 -5.81 -11.37
CA ASP A 84 -8.33 -7.01 -11.32
C ASP A 84 -9.09 -7.09 -10.00
N LYS A 85 -8.45 -6.72 -8.90
CA LYS A 85 -9.06 -6.76 -7.56
C LYS A 85 -9.85 -5.50 -7.20
N ASP A 86 -9.80 -4.48 -8.05
CA ASP A 86 -10.64 -3.28 -7.94
C ASP A 86 -12.13 -3.56 -8.22
N LYS A 87 -12.48 -4.81 -8.56
CA LYS A 87 -13.86 -5.32 -8.70
C LYS A 87 -14.70 -5.19 -7.42
N LEU A 88 -14.12 -4.85 -6.28
CA LEU A 88 -14.85 -4.65 -5.02
C LEU A 88 -15.32 -3.21 -4.77
N ARG A 89 -15.32 -2.34 -5.78
CA ARG A 89 -15.75 -0.94 -5.62
C ARG A 89 -17.26 -0.79 -5.42
N ARG A 90 -17.63 0.06 -4.46
CA ARG A 90 -18.98 0.63 -4.32
C ARG A 90 -19.09 1.96 -5.11
N HIS A 91 -20.31 2.40 -5.35
CA HIS A 91 -20.81 3.27 -6.44
C HIS A 91 -20.16 4.63 -6.78
N PRO A 92 -19.43 5.39 -5.94
CA PRO A 92 -19.11 6.77 -6.30
C PRO A 92 -18.01 6.97 -7.36
N TYR A 93 -17.17 5.96 -7.63
CA TYR A 93 -16.09 6.08 -8.61
C TYR A 93 -16.58 6.06 -10.07
N VAL A 94 -17.81 5.63 -10.28
CA VAL A 94 -18.39 5.32 -11.58
C VAL A 94 -18.52 6.56 -12.47
N SER A 95 -18.83 7.72 -11.89
CA SER A 95 -18.94 9.01 -12.57
C SER A 95 -17.59 9.71 -12.81
N SER A 96 -16.48 9.14 -12.30
CA SER A 96 -15.14 9.73 -12.41
C SER A 96 -14.37 9.30 -13.67
N GLY A 97 -14.96 8.45 -14.52
CA GLY A 97 -14.32 7.92 -15.73
C GLY A 97 -13.22 6.88 -15.45
N PHE A 98 -13.21 6.29 -14.26
CA PHE A 98 -12.26 5.23 -13.91
C PHE A 98 -12.84 3.86 -14.28
N PRO A 99 -12.07 2.97 -14.92
CA PRO A 99 -12.53 1.64 -15.31
C PRO A 99 -12.79 0.77 -14.09
N TYR A 100 -13.69 -0.20 -14.22
CA TYR A 100 -14.07 -1.08 -13.11
C TYR A 100 -13.72 -2.52 -13.42
N GLY A 101 -12.85 -3.11 -12.61
CA GLY A 101 -12.71 -4.56 -12.60
C GLY A 101 -12.16 -5.18 -13.88
N ILE A 102 -11.06 -4.61 -14.36
CA ILE A 102 -10.34 -5.07 -15.54
C ILE A 102 -9.58 -6.35 -15.19
N PRO A 103 -9.86 -7.50 -15.84
CA PRO A 103 -9.10 -8.73 -15.63
C PRO A 103 -7.61 -8.51 -15.87
N SER A 104 -6.79 -9.14 -15.03
CA SER A 104 -5.32 -9.07 -15.09
C SER A 104 -4.78 -9.46 -16.48
N GLU A 105 -5.37 -10.47 -17.11
CA GLU A 105 -5.00 -11.01 -18.43
C GLU A 105 -5.83 -10.43 -19.60
N SER A 106 -6.63 -9.38 -19.38
CA SER A 106 -7.41 -8.78 -20.47
C SER A 106 -6.50 -8.03 -21.44
N ALA A 107 -6.41 -8.49 -22.69
CA ALA A 107 -5.57 -7.89 -23.73
C ALA A 107 -6.21 -6.65 -24.42
N CYS A 108 -7.38 -6.19 -24.00
CA CYS A 108 -8.04 -5.07 -24.68
C CYS A 108 -7.23 -3.76 -24.53
N THR A 109 -7.46 -2.82 -25.45
CA THR A 109 -6.72 -1.55 -25.51
C THR A 109 -6.89 -0.74 -24.23
N GLU A 110 -8.11 -0.67 -23.70
CA GLU A 110 -8.44 0.05 -22.46
C GLU A 110 -7.71 -0.57 -21.25
N ALA A 111 -7.72 -1.91 -21.15
CA ALA A 111 -7.01 -2.63 -20.10
C ALA A 111 -5.51 -2.37 -20.12
N THR A 112 -4.92 -2.41 -21.32
CA THR A 112 -3.49 -2.16 -21.52
C THR A 112 -3.13 -0.72 -21.16
N TYR A 113 -3.96 0.24 -21.57
CA TYR A 113 -3.79 1.65 -21.21
C TYR A 113 -3.78 1.84 -19.69
N TRP A 114 -4.78 1.34 -18.97
CA TRP A 114 -4.85 1.52 -17.53
C TRP A 114 -3.76 0.76 -16.76
N ARG A 115 -3.39 -0.45 -17.19
CA ARG A 115 -2.25 -1.17 -16.63
C ARG A 115 -0.95 -0.36 -16.78
N GLN A 116 -0.74 0.26 -17.94
CA GLN A 116 0.43 1.12 -18.17
C GLN A 116 0.44 2.35 -17.25
N ARG A 117 -0.70 3.05 -17.13
CA ARG A 117 -0.88 4.21 -16.25
C ARG A 117 -0.52 3.85 -14.80
N LEU A 118 -1.05 2.74 -14.28
CA LEU A 118 -0.76 2.33 -12.90
C LEU A 118 0.66 1.79 -12.72
N THR A 119 1.21 1.13 -13.72
CA THR A 119 2.64 0.73 -13.72
C THR A 119 3.52 1.96 -13.54
N ASN A 120 3.22 3.06 -14.23
CA ASN A 120 3.91 4.33 -14.05
C ASN A 120 3.68 4.90 -12.65
N GLY A 121 2.45 4.87 -12.13
CA GLY A 121 2.14 5.28 -10.75
C GLY A 121 3.01 4.54 -9.71
N TRP A 122 3.18 3.23 -9.88
CA TRP A 122 4.06 2.42 -9.02
C TRP A 122 5.53 2.80 -9.16
N ARG A 123 6.01 3.11 -10.37
CA ARG A 123 7.37 3.62 -10.59
C ARG A 123 7.60 4.96 -9.89
N VAL A 124 6.63 5.86 -9.96
CA VAL A 124 6.67 7.16 -9.29
C VAL A 124 6.72 6.97 -7.77
N LEU A 125 5.85 6.12 -7.22
CA LEU A 125 5.85 5.74 -5.80
C LEU A 125 7.21 5.21 -5.37
N ARG A 126 7.77 4.25 -6.13
CA ARG A 126 9.11 3.69 -5.87
C ARG A 126 10.18 4.78 -5.89
N SER A 127 10.11 5.74 -6.81
CA SER A 127 11.08 6.84 -6.89
C SER A 127 11.05 7.73 -5.64
N PHE A 128 9.86 8.01 -5.08
CA PHE A 128 9.71 8.75 -3.83
C PHE A 128 10.15 7.94 -2.61
N HIS A 129 9.92 6.64 -2.61
CA HIS A 129 10.42 5.73 -1.58
C HIS A 129 11.95 5.69 -1.54
N LEU A 130 12.62 5.59 -2.69
CA LEU A 130 14.08 5.58 -2.75
C LEU A 130 14.71 6.87 -2.17
N ILE A 131 14.00 8.00 -2.24
CA ILE A 131 14.43 9.24 -1.58
C ILE A 131 14.43 9.08 -0.06
N SER A 132 13.35 8.51 0.50
CA SER A 132 13.26 8.23 1.94
C SER A 132 14.32 7.25 2.39
N ALA A 133 14.45 6.11 1.69
CA ALA A 133 15.43 5.09 1.99
C ALA A 133 16.86 5.67 2.04
N ARG A 134 17.22 6.53 1.07
CA ARG A 134 18.53 7.20 1.05
C ARG A 134 18.73 8.15 2.22
N VAL A 135 17.74 8.96 2.58
CA VAL A 135 17.85 9.88 3.72
C VAL A 135 17.99 9.11 5.04
N TYR A 136 17.20 8.06 5.21
CA TYR A 136 17.22 7.27 6.46
C TYR A 136 18.47 6.39 6.59
N SER A 137 19.03 5.91 5.47
CA SER A 137 20.29 5.14 5.43
C SER A 137 21.55 6.02 5.55
N SER A 138 21.43 7.32 5.30
CA SER A 138 22.57 8.25 5.43
C SER A 138 22.97 8.32 6.90
N LYS A 139 24.14 7.78 7.23
CA LYS A 139 24.79 8.00 8.54
C LYS A 139 25.22 9.46 8.58
N ASP A 140 24.31 10.37 8.95
CA ASP A 140 24.57 11.81 9.07
C ASP A 140 25.46 12.12 10.29
N GLY A 141 26.68 11.54 10.29
CA GLY A 141 27.73 11.75 11.28
C GLY A 141 28.64 12.94 10.98
N GLU A 142 28.62 13.51 9.78
CA GLU A 142 29.72 14.39 9.33
C GLU A 142 29.33 15.76 8.75
N LEU A 143 28.08 16.19 8.84
CA LEU A 143 27.81 17.62 8.65
C LEU A 143 28.12 18.36 9.95
N LYS A 144 29.42 18.58 10.19
CA LYS A 144 29.94 19.56 11.15
C LYS A 144 29.24 20.90 10.86
N ARG A 145 28.16 21.19 11.58
CA ARG A 145 27.66 22.56 11.66
C ARG A 145 28.80 23.43 12.21
N PRO A 146 29.17 24.55 11.57
CA PRO A 146 30.06 25.52 12.19
C PRO A 146 29.46 25.93 13.53
N SER A 147 30.13 25.59 14.62
CA SER A 147 29.63 25.76 15.99
C SER A 147 29.69 27.21 16.49
N THR A 148 29.79 28.20 15.59
CA THR A 148 30.21 29.56 15.94
C THR A 148 29.09 30.60 16.06
N PHE A 149 27.80 30.24 15.87
CA PHE A 149 26.72 31.25 15.89
C PHE A 149 25.51 30.96 16.79
N ARG A 150 25.65 30.21 17.89
CA ARG A 150 24.49 29.86 18.75
C ARG A 150 24.64 30.15 20.24
N LYS A 151 25.24 31.28 20.60
CA LYS A 151 25.37 31.70 22.01
C LYS A 151 24.93 33.14 22.31
N VAL A 152 23.96 33.72 21.61
CA VAL A 152 23.29 34.93 22.15
C VAL A 152 21.85 35.00 21.64
N SER A 153 20.88 34.63 22.49
CA SER A 153 19.39 34.79 22.40
C SER A 153 18.62 33.47 22.62
N GLY A 154 18.29 33.15 23.88
CA GLY A 154 17.49 31.95 24.15
C GLY A 154 17.08 31.68 25.60
N GLY A 155 17.22 32.64 26.51
CA GLY A 155 17.09 32.41 27.96
C GLY A 155 15.70 32.02 28.49
N VAL A 156 14.65 31.94 27.66
CA VAL A 156 13.27 31.69 28.15
C VAL A 156 12.52 30.58 27.38
N ARG A 157 12.94 30.24 26.14
CA ARG A 157 12.24 29.25 25.29
C ARG A 157 12.75 27.81 25.40
N THR A 158 13.76 27.55 26.24
CA THR A 158 14.33 26.20 26.43
C THR A 158 13.95 25.54 27.75
N SER A 159 13.08 26.16 28.56
CA SER A 159 12.53 25.49 29.74
C SER A 159 11.65 24.32 29.27
N ARG A 160 11.93 23.11 29.79
CA ARG A 160 11.11 21.90 29.54
C ARG A 160 9.64 22.14 29.85
N ILE A 161 9.34 23.01 30.82
CA ILE A 161 7.97 23.41 31.18
C ILE A 161 7.27 24.12 30.02
N TRP A 162 7.97 24.96 29.24
CA TRP A 162 7.39 25.57 28.04
C TRP A 162 7.21 24.58 26.90
N GLN A 163 8.11 23.60 26.75
CA GLN A 163 7.94 22.52 25.75
C GLN A 163 6.72 21.64 26.07
N VAL A 164 6.42 21.42 27.36
CA VAL A 164 5.23 20.72 27.85
C VAL A 164 3.94 21.42 27.45
N VAL A 165 3.90 22.75 27.56
CA VAL A 165 2.68 23.55 27.32
C VAL A 165 2.54 23.96 25.84
N SER A 166 3.61 23.85 25.04
CA SER A 166 3.66 24.36 23.66
C SER A 166 3.69 23.28 22.57
N CYS A 167 3.52 21.99 22.91
CA CYS A 167 3.45 20.96 21.89
C CYS A 167 2.19 21.19 21.02
N PRO A 168 2.33 21.40 19.70
CA PRO A 168 1.19 21.74 18.84
C PRO A 168 0.27 20.55 18.57
N TYR A 169 0.66 19.34 18.97
CA TYR A 169 -0.07 18.11 18.67
C TYR A 169 -0.96 17.71 19.85
N ALA A 170 -2.26 17.71 19.62
CA ALA A 170 -3.26 17.27 20.61
C ALA A 170 -3.01 15.80 21.00
N GLY A 171 -2.97 15.51 22.31
CA GLY A 171 -2.76 14.15 22.82
C GLY A 171 -1.30 13.69 22.92
N CYS A 172 -0.33 14.56 22.60
CA CYS A 172 1.08 14.23 22.80
C CYS A 172 1.43 14.11 24.31
N THR A 173 1.61 12.89 24.80
CA THR A 173 1.97 12.62 26.20
C THR A 173 3.47 12.73 26.49
N GLU A 174 4.32 12.72 25.47
CA GLU A 174 5.79 12.76 25.62
C GLU A 174 6.31 14.04 26.25
N HIS A 175 5.66 15.16 25.93
CA HIS A 175 5.96 16.45 26.53
C HIS A 175 5.11 16.68 27.78
N GLY A 176 4.26 15.74 28.22
CA GLY A 176 3.45 15.92 29.43
C GLY A 176 4.30 16.05 30.70
N MET A 177 3.72 16.60 31.78
CA MET A 177 4.41 16.83 33.06
C MET A 177 5.00 15.58 33.74
N ARG A 178 4.81 14.38 33.18
CA ARG A 178 5.25 13.08 33.75
C ARG A 178 6.76 13.07 34.06
N HIS A 179 7.58 13.63 33.17
CA HIS A 179 9.04 13.72 33.38
C HIS A 179 9.48 14.82 34.36
N LEU A 180 8.61 15.78 34.71
CA LEU A 180 8.93 16.80 35.71
C LEU A 180 8.88 16.20 37.13
N PHE A 181 8.03 15.21 37.38
CA PHE A 181 7.87 14.59 38.70
C PHE A 181 8.76 13.36 38.94
N ASP A 182 9.20 12.65 37.90
CA ASP A 182 10.15 11.53 38.02
C ASP A 182 11.59 11.97 38.37
N SER A 183 11.86 13.27 38.38
CA SER A 183 13.19 13.82 38.65
C SER A 183 13.63 13.75 40.13
N ARG A 184 12.72 13.42 41.07
CA ARG A 184 13.03 13.38 42.50
C ARG A 184 13.70 12.09 43.00
N GLN A 185 13.83 11.04 42.20
CA GLN A 185 14.43 9.76 42.64
C GLN A 185 15.92 9.58 42.28
N ARG A 186 16.60 10.58 41.69
CA ARG A 186 18.01 10.46 41.27
C ARG A 186 19.02 11.17 42.16
N CYS A 187 18.65 11.63 43.35
CA CYS A 187 19.52 12.49 44.15
C CYS A 187 20.46 11.79 45.14
N ASP A 188 20.46 10.46 45.25
CA ASP A 188 21.35 9.74 46.19
C ASP A 188 22.08 8.57 45.49
N SER A 189 23.14 8.85 44.74
CA SER A 189 24.20 7.87 44.44
C SER A 189 25.43 8.58 43.86
N ASP A 190 26.28 9.07 44.76
CA ASP A 190 27.65 9.44 44.47
C ASP A 190 28.47 8.18 44.19
N CYS A 191 28.95 7.99 42.96
CA CYS A 191 30.23 7.33 42.67
C CYS A 191 30.60 7.45 41.18
N SER A 192 31.54 8.37 40.93
CA SER A 192 32.59 8.37 39.90
C SER A 192 32.59 7.25 38.84
N HIS A 193 32.26 7.60 37.60
CA HIS A 193 33.09 7.28 36.41
C HIS A 193 32.72 8.22 35.26
N ALA A 194 33.69 9.06 34.86
CA ALA A 194 33.60 9.98 33.72
C ALA A 194 33.64 9.21 32.39
N GLY A 195 32.55 8.51 32.06
CA GLY A 195 32.29 8.01 30.72
C GLY A 195 31.61 9.12 29.92
N GLU A 196 32.25 9.58 28.84
CA GLU A 196 31.69 10.54 27.88
C GLU A 196 30.24 10.20 27.57
N THR A 197 29.33 10.98 28.14
CA THR A 197 27.90 10.87 27.88
C THR A 197 27.70 11.37 26.46
N ARG A 198 27.86 10.47 25.47
CA ARG A 198 27.53 10.70 24.07
C ARG A 198 26.16 11.36 24.05
N GLY A 199 26.15 12.67 23.75
CA GLY A 199 24.98 13.51 23.92
C GLY A 199 23.77 12.84 23.31
N SER A 200 22.78 12.50 24.15
CA SER A 200 21.53 11.89 23.71
C SER A 200 20.87 12.89 22.77
N LYS A 201 21.08 12.72 21.46
CA LYS A 201 20.42 13.54 20.44
C LYS A 201 18.93 13.36 20.66
N ASP A 202 18.21 14.47 20.82
CA ASP A 202 16.77 14.48 20.90
C ASP A 202 16.19 13.71 19.70
N PRO A 203 15.57 12.53 19.92
CA PRO A 203 15.12 11.66 18.83
C PRO A 203 14.07 12.35 17.96
N ILE A 204 13.23 13.20 18.55
CA ILE A 204 12.17 13.94 17.85
C ILE A 204 12.77 15.01 16.93
N ALA A 205 13.79 15.73 17.42
CA ALA A 205 14.49 16.71 16.60
C ALA A 205 15.18 16.05 15.38
N GLU A 206 15.69 14.82 15.55
CA GLU A 206 16.28 14.04 14.47
C GLU A 206 15.25 13.58 13.44
N VAL A 207 14.09 13.06 13.89
CA VAL A 207 12.98 12.71 12.98
C VAL A 207 12.55 13.93 12.17
N ARG A 208 12.30 15.07 12.83
CA ARG A 208 11.90 16.31 12.14
C ARG A 208 12.95 16.76 11.12
N ARG A 209 14.24 16.62 11.44
CA ARG A 209 15.34 16.94 10.52
C ARG A 209 15.32 16.03 9.29
N LYS A 210 15.18 14.71 9.49
CA LYS A 210 15.11 13.73 8.40
C LYS A 210 13.89 13.98 7.52
N GLU A 211 12.70 14.12 8.11
CA GLU A 211 11.46 14.37 7.37
C GLU A 211 11.49 15.69 6.59
N SER A 212 12.09 16.74 7.14
CA SER A 212 12.33 17.99 6.42
C SER A 212 13.24 17.80 5.19
N LEU A 213 14.28 16.97 5.31
CA LEU A 213 15.16 16.65 4.19
C LEU A 213 14.46 15.78 3.14
N VAL A 214 13.67 14.78 3.57
CA VAL A 214 12.85 13.95 2.70
C VAL A 214 11.87 14.81 1.91
N LEU A 215 11.09 15.66 2.58
CA LEU A 215 10.14 16.57 1.94
C LEU A 215 10.84 17.43 0.89
N ARG A 216 11.97 18.07 1.24
CA ARG A 216 12.71 18.92 0.30
C ARG A 216 13.15 18.15 -0.95
N ARG A 217 13.70 16.93 -0.77
CA ARG A 217 14.17 16.09 -1.88
C ARG A 217 13.01 15.58 -2.74
N ARG A 218 11.90 15.18 -2.13
CA ARG A 218 10.69 14.76 -2.85
C ARG A 218 10.08 15.91 -3.66
N LEU A 219 9.98 17.11 -3.09
CA LEU A 219 9.50 18.30 -3.82
C LEU A 219 10.44 18.69 -4.98
N ALA A 220 11.75 18.55 -4.81
CA ALA A 220 12.71 18.77 -5.89
C ALA A 220 12.56 17.72 -6.99
N HIS A 221 12.44 16.44 -6.64
CA HIS A 221 12.20 15.35 -7.59
C HIS A 221 10.88 15.50 -8.32
N MET A 222 9.82 15.90 -7.61
CA MET A 222 8.50 16.16 -8.19
C MET A 222 8.61 17.14 -9.37
N LYS A 223 9.40 18.21 -9.27
CA LYS A 223 9.60 19.19 -10.36
C LYS A 223 10.20 18.59 -11.64
N LEU A 224 10.86 17.44 -11.55
CA LEU A 224 11.45 16.73 -12.70
C LEU A 224 10.47 15.76 -13.37
N LEU A 225 9.39 15.40 -12.69
CA LEU A 225 8.37 14.49 -13.22
C LEU A 225 7.38 15.24 -14.12
N GLN A 226 6.84 14.55 -15.11
CA GLN A 226 5.77 15.08 -15.94
C GLN A 226 4.45 15.11 -15.16
N ASP A 227 3.56 16.03 -15.49
CA ASP A 227 2.24 16.11 -14.84
C ASP A 227 1.45 14.80 -15.02
N GLN A 228 1.67 14.13 -16.15
CA GLN A 228 1.07 12.84 -16.46
C GLN A 228 1.53 11.74 -15.48
N ASP A 229 2.83 11.68 -15.15
CA ASP A 229 3.37 10.72 -14.17
C ASP A 229 2.80 10.96 -12.77
N LEU A 230 2.59 12.23 -12.40
CA LEU A 230 2.00 12.59 -11.11
C LEU A 230 0.50 12.23 -11.06
N LEU A 231 -0.21 12.37 -12.17
CA LEU A 231 -1.60 11.92 -12.28
C LEU A 231 -1.70 10.40 -12.17
N ASP A 232 -0.75 9.66 -12.76
CA ASP A 232 -0.64 8.21 -12.67
C ASP A 232 -0.45 7.74 -11.23
N TYR A 233 0.39 8.45 -10.48
CA TYR A 233 0.56 8.25 -9.03
C TYR A 233 -0.74 8.51 -8.25
N VAL A 234 -1.48 9.57 -8.59
CA VAL A 234 -2.78 9.85 -7.96
C VAL A 234 -3.78 8.72 -8.23
N TYR A 235 -3.82 8.20 -9.46
CA TYR A 235 -4.68 7.06 -9.81
C TYR A 235 -4.31 5.77 -9.07
N LEU A 236 -3.02 5.51 -8.89
CA LEU A 236 -2.58 4.40 -8.04
C LEU A 236 -3.09 4.55 -6.60
N TRP A 237 -2.98 5.73 -6.00
CA TRP A 237 -3.44 5.96 -4.63
C TRP A 237 -4.94 5.77 -4.43
N ARG A 238 -5.73 6.20 -5.41
CA ARG A 238 -7.18 5.98 -5.42
C ARG A 238 -7.53 4.50 -5.34
N LEU A 239 -6.76 3.66 -6.02
CA LEU A 239 -6.94 2.22 -5.98
C LEU A 239 -6.41 1.59 -4.68
N LEU A 240 -5.23 1.99 -4.23
CA LEU A 240 -4.62 1.48 -3.00
C LEU A 240 -5.48 1.78 -1.76
N LEU A 241 -6.22 2.90 -1.73
CA LEU A 241 -7.17 3.18 -0.64
C LEU A 241 -8.10 1.98 -0.39
N HIS A 242 -8.54 1.32 -1.44
CA HIS A 242 -9.47 0.20 -1.36
C HIS A 242 -8.82 -1.13 -0.99
N THR A 243 -7.51 -1.21 -0.83
CA THR A 243 -6.89 -2.42 -0.28
C THR A 243 -7.00 -2.44 1.24
N PHE A 244 -7.07 -1.28 1.91
CA PHE A 244 -7.11 -1.21 3.37
C PHE A 244 -8.53 -1.36 3.93
N ARG A 245 -8.67 -2.14 5.01
CA ARG A 245 -9.93 -2.38 5.72
C ARG A 245 -9.69 -2.29 7.22
N PRO A 246 -10.55 -1.63 8.00
CA PRO A 246 -10.32 -1.45 9.44
C PRO A 246 -10.62 -2.68 10.33
N TYR A 247 -11.07 -3.81 9.77
CA TYR A 247 -11.57 -4.95 10.55
C TYR A 247 -11.07 -6.28 9.97
N SER A 248 -10.76 -7.28 10.78
CA SER A 248 -10.40 -8.63 10.29
C SER A 248 -11.57 -9.36 9.63
N LYS A 249 -11.28 -10.28 8.70
CA LYS A 249 -12.27 -11.29 8.26
C LYS A 249 -12.63 -12.18 9.47
N PRO A 250 -13.91 -12.52 9.73
CA PRO A 250 -14.33 -13.28 10.92
C PRO A 250 -13.65 -14.64 11.08
N GLU A 251 -13.28 -15.27 9.97
CA GLU A 251 -12.63 -16.59 9.94
C GLU A 251 -11.11 -16.52 10.11
N THR A 252 -10.53 -15.32 10.21
CA THR A 252 -9.07 -15.20 10.41
C THR A 252 -8.76 -15.61 11.84
N PRO A 253 -7.92 -16.63 12.08
CA PRO A 253 -7.54 -17.02 13.43
C PRO A 253 -6.99 -15.80 14.16
N LYS A 254 -7.54 -15.52 15.35
CA LYS A 254 -7.10 -14.38 16.16
C LYS A 254 -5.61 -14.55 16.42
N TRP A 255 -4.84 -13.52 16.09
CA TRP A 255 -3.45 -13.46 16.50
C TRP A 255 -3.44 -13.27 18.01
N ASP A 256 -3.26 -14.37 18.74
CA ASP A 256 -3.11 -14.38 20.17
C ASP A 256 -1.83 -13.62 20.54
N SER A 257 -2.00 -12.32 20.77
CA SER A 257 -0.94 -11.42 21.25
C SER A 257 -0.61 -11.69 22.73
N THR A 258 -0.89 -12.89 23.22
CA THR A 258 -0.90 -13.26 24.65
C THR A 258 0.47 -13.55 25.23
N HIS A 259 1.56 -13.26 24.53
CA HIS A 259 2.91 -13.44 25.09
C HIS A 259 3.46 -12.14 25.67
N GLY A 260 2.96 -11.82 26.86
CA GLY A 260 3.84 -11.38 27.96
C GLY A 260 3.90 -9.87 28.26
N ARG A 261 3.37 -9.57 29.46
CA ARG A 261 3.62 -8.42 30.35
C ARG A 261 2.87 -7.11 30.06
N SER A 262 1.81 -6.94 30.86
CA SER A 262 1.48 -5.73 31.63
C SER A 262 2.47 -4.57 31.47
N SER A 263 2.19 -3.72 30.50
CA SER A 263 2.83 -2.43 30.30
C SER A 263 1.75 -1.49 29.79
N ALA A 264 1.74 -0.25 30.26
CA ALA A 264 0.73 0.78 30.00
C ALA A 264 0.11 0.65 28.61
N SER A 265 -1.23 0.52 28.55
CA SER A 265 -1.98 0.31 27.31
C SER A 265 -1.53 1.34 26.27
N ILE A 266 -0.78 0.89 25.27
CA ILE A 266 -0.46 1.71 24.11
C ILE A 266 -1.82 2.09 23.49
N PRO A 267 -2.11 3.38 23.25
CA PRO A 267 -3.37 3.78 22.66
C PRO A 267 -3.58 3.01 21.35
N HIS A 268 -4.68 2.27 21.25
CA HIS A 268 -5.02 1.55 20.05
C HIS A 268 -5.22 2.56 18.90
N PRO A 269 -4.57 2.37 17.74
CA PRO A 269 -4.77 3.25 16.59
C PRO A 269 -6.24 3.19 16.13
N ASN A 270 -6.84 4.35 15.90
CA ASN A 270 -8.16 4.44 15.27
C ASN A 270 -7.99 4.22 13.75
N TRP A 271 -7.85 2.95 13.34
CA TRP A 271 -7.67 2.57 11.94
C TRP A 271 -8.76 3.08 11.00
N PRO A 272 -10.06 3.08 11.35
CA PRO A 272 -11.08 3.71 10.50
C PRO A 272 -10.75 5.16 10.12
N THR A 273 -10.30 5.96 11.10
CA THR A 273 -9.91 7.36 10.87
C THR A 273 -8.63 7.44 10.04
N ILE A 274 -7.61 6.65 10.40
CA ILE A 274 -6.32 6.64 9.69
C ILE A 274 -6.50 6.24 8.21
N ILE A 275 -7.38 5.26 7.92
CA ILE A 275 -7.70 4.84 6.55
C ILE A 275 -8.47 5.94 5.82
N SER A 276 -9.47 6.55 6.46
CA SER A 276 -10.24 7.66 5.87
C SER A 276 -9.34 8.85 5.48
N ASP A 277 -8.31 9.14 6.28
CA ASP A 277 -7.36 10.21 6.04
C ASP A 277 -6.43 9.97 4.82
N ILE A 278 -6.34 8.73 4.28
CA ILE A 278 -5.55 8.42 3.08
C ILE A 278 -6.07 9.27 1.91
N ALA A 279 -7.40 9.28 1.75
CA ALA A 279 -8.09 10.07 0.73
C ALA A 279 -7.76 11.55 0.86
N GLN A 280 -7.57 12.08 2.08
CA GLN A 280 -7.22 13.49 2.28
C GLN A 280 -5.74 13.81 2.08
N GLY A 281 -4.87 12.80 2.03
CA GLY A 281 -3.43 13.00 1.89
C GLY A 281 -2.71 13.21 3.23
N CYS A 282 -3.43 13.16 4.34
CA CYS A 282 -2.91 13.42 5.68
C CYS A 282 -2.88 12.17 6.57
N SER A 283 -2.98 10.96 5.99
CA SER A 283 -2.82 9.73 6.77
C SER A 283 -1.36 9.40 7.04
N TRP A 284 -1.09 8.83 8.22
CA TRP A 284 0.19 8.20 8.50
C TRP A 284 0.46 7.00 7.57
N LEU A 285 -0.57 6.32 7.05
CA LEU A 285 -0.40 5.25 6.07
C LEU A 285 0.20 5.77 4.74
N ASN A 286 -0.06 7.03 4.38
CA ASN A 286 0.60 7.66 3.23
C ASN A 286 2.10 7.80 3.46
N TRP A 287 2.49 8.17 4.70
CA TRP A 287 3.88 8.23 5.08
C TRP A 287 4.50 6.83 5.03
N PHE A 288 3.85 5.83 5.64
CA PHE A 288 4.33 4.46 5.72
C PHE A 288 4.58 3.85 4.34
N ILE A 289 3.62 3.94 3.43
CA ILE A 289 3.73 3.36 2.08
C ILE A 289 4.88 4.02 1.30
N LEU A 290 5.05 5.34 1.40
CA LEU A 290 6.19 6.01 0.78
C LEU A 290 7.50 5.79 1.53
N HIS A 291 7.48 5.28 2.76
CA HIS A 291 8.67 4.96 3.53
C HIS A 291 9.15 3.55 3.22
N VAL A 292 8.25 2.56 3.19
CA VAL A 292 8.58 1.14 2.99
C VAL A 292 8.59 0.75 1.51
N GLY A 293 7.80 1.42 0.67
CA GLY A 293 7.77 1.19 -0.77
C GLY A 293 6.90 0.01 -1.18
N THR A 294 7.27 -0.66 -2.28
CA THR A 294 6.44 -1.70 -2.92
C THR A 294 6.67 -3.10 -2.38
N ALA A 295 7.70 -3.32 -1.56
CA ALA A 295 8.14 -4.65 -1.15
C ALA A 295 7.06 -5.43 -0.36
N PRO A 296 6.38 -4.86 0.66
CA PRO A 296 5.34 -5.60 1.40
C PRO A 296 4.16 -6.01 0.51
N PHE A 297 3.81 -5.19 -0.47
CA PHE A 297 2.76 -5.50 -1.44
C PHE A 297 3.18 -6.64 -2.36
N LEU A 298 4.43 -6.64 -2.84
CA LEU A 298 4.93 -7.73 -3.66
C LEU A 298 4.99 -9.03 -2.86
N GLU A 299 5.42 -8.99 -1.60
CA GLU A 299 5.45 -10.18 -0.74
C GLU A 299 4.04 -10.73 -0.48
N GLN A 300 3.08 -9.85 -0.14
CA GLN A 300 1.71 -10.27 0.11
C GLN A 300 1.02 -10.76 -1.16
N TRP A 301 1.31 -10.13 -2.30
CA TRP A 301 0.62 -10.38 -3.56
C TRP A 301 1.43 -11.23 -4.56
N SER A 302 2.47 -11.91 -4.08
CA SER A 302 3.24 -12.84 -4.88
C SER A 302 2.43 -14.13 -5.14
N LEU A 303 2.52 -14.64 -6.36
CA LEU A 303 1.89 -15.91 -6.77
C LEU A 303 2.84 -17.11 -6.59
N ALA A 304 3.99 -16.93 -5.94
CA ALA A 304 5.02 -17.95 -5.85
C ALA A 304 4.49 -19.24 -5.16
N PRO A 305 4.55 -20.40 -5.83
CA PRO A 305 3.93 -21.65 -5.37
C PRO A 305 4.65 -22.31 -4.18
N SER A 306 5.85 -21.83 -3.81
CA SER A 306 6.66 -22.40 -2.74
C SER A 306 6.19 -22.06 -1.32
N ARG A 307 5.19 -21.18 -1.15
CA ARG A 307 4.54 -20.92 0.14
C ARG A 307 3.32 -21.85 0.30
N SER A 308 3.58 -23.13 0.56
CA SER A 308 2.54 -24.16 0.78
C SER A 308 1.66 -23.89 2.00
N ASP A 309 2.10 -23.03 2.92
CA ASP A 309 1.27 -22.53 4.02
C ASP A 309 0.57 -21.24 3.59
N HIS A 310 -0.56 -21.37 2.90
CA HIS A 310 -1.50 -20.28 2.63
C HIS A 310 -2.16 -19.72 3.90
N THR A 311 -1.61 -19.96 5.09
CA THR A 311 -1.98 -19.30 6.34
C THR A 311 -1.70 -17.81 6.22
N THR A 312 -2.68 -17.09 5.67
CA THR A 312 -2.88 -15.64 5.72
C THR A 312 -1.58 -14.84 5.69
N ASN A 313 -0.91 -14.82 4.54
CA ASN A 313 0.21 -13.91 4.32
C ASN A 313 -0.31 -12.47 4.45
N ASN A 314 -0.06 -11.85 5.60
CA ASN A 314 -0.52 -10.50 5.95
C ASN A 314 0.66 -9.52 5.96
N ALA A 315 1.65 -9.72 5.08
CA ALA A 315 2.92 -8.97 5.10
C ALA A 315 2.74 -7.44 5.15
N VAL A 316 1.77 -6.88 4.42
CA VAL A 316 1.50 -5.42 4.47
C VAL A 316 0.99 -5.01 5.85
N ARG A 317 0.02 -5.73 6.41
CA ARG A 317 -0.55 -5.47 7.74
C ARG A 317 0.53 -5.60 8.82
N ASP A 318 1.30 -6.68 8.77
CA ASP A 318 2.29 -7.00 9.79
C ASP A 318 3.43 -5.96 9.77
N SER A 319 3.87 -5.54 8.58
CA SER A 319 4.83 -4.44 8.41
C SER A 319 4.30 -3.10 8.92
N ILE A 320 2.99 -2.83 8.74
CA ILE A 320 2.32 -1.63 9.30
C ILE A 320 2.39 -1.66 10.83
N TRP A 321 2.05 -2.78 11.47
CA TRP A 321 2.08 -2.90 12.93
C TRP A 321 3.50 -2.87 13.50
N GLU A 322 4.44 -3.56 12.86
CA GLU A 322 5.86 -3.54 13.21
C GLU A 322 6.41 -2.10 13.17
N SER A 323 5.99 -1.32 12.18
CA SER A 323 6.33 0.10 12.10
C SER A 323 5.56 0.92 13.14
N TRP A 324 4.27 0.72 13.32
CA TRP A 324 3.46 1.58 14.19
C TRP A 324 3.82 1.43 15.67
N ASN A 325 3.97 0.20 16.17
CA ASN A 325 4.12 -0.10 17.60
C ASN A 325 5.29 0.61 18.31
N PRO A 326 6.51 0.72 17.75
CA PRO A 326 7.62 1.41 18.40
C PRO A 326 7.53 2.94 18.31
N ARG A 327 6.58 3.50 17.55
CA ARG A 327 6.48 4.95 17.36
C ARG A 327 5.75 5.60 18.51
N SER A 328 6.23 6.78 18.89
CA SER A 328 5.46 7.64 19.76
C SER A 328 4.41 8.44 18.97
N THR A 329 3.36 8.88 19.67
CA THR A 329 2.33 9.75 19.10
C THR A 329 2.94 10.98 18.42
N HIS A 330 3.93 11.62 19.04
CA HIS A 330 4.57 12.81 18.47
C HIS A 330 5.36 12.50 17.20
N GLN A 331 6.09 11.39 17.18
CA GLN A 331 6.79 10.96 15.97
C GLN A 331 5.79 10.73 14.83
N SER A 332 4.70 10.00 15.08
CA SER A 332 3.66 9.74 14.07
C SER A 332 3.02 11.04 13.57
N GLU A 333 2.83 12.03 14.45
CA GLU A 333 2.29 13.35 14.09
C GLU A 333 3.25 14.18 13.23
N ILE A 334 4.55 14.14 13.51
CA ILE A 334 5.56 14.77 12.66
C ILE A 334 5.56 14.10 11.28
N GLU A 335 5.62 12.77 11.24
CA GLU A 335 5.58 11.98 9.99
C GLU A 335 4.31 12.34 9.18
N ARG A 336 3.16 12.47 9.85
CA ARG A 336 1.87 12.89 9.30
C ARG A 336 1.89 14.31 8.72
N GLU A 337 2.46 15.26 9.45
CA GLU A 337 2.56 16.66 9.01
C GLU A 337 3.39 16.78 7.72
N TYR A 338 4.54 16.11 7.66
CA TYR A 338 5.44 16.20 6.51
C TYR A 338 4.86 15.49 5.28
N ILE A 339 4.18 14.36 5.45
CA ILE A 339 3.50 13.71 4.32
C ILE A 339 2.32 14.55 3.81
N ALA A 340 1.54 15.18 4.69
CA ALA A 340 0.43 16.04 4.29
C ALA A 340 0.91 17.21 3.42
N LYS A 341 2.04 17.85 3.79
CA LYS A 341 2.68 18.91 2.99
C LYS A 341 3.12 18.43 1.61
N PHE A 342 3.66 17.21 1.53
CA PHE A 342 4.06 16.59 0.27
C PHE A 342 2.85 16.28 -0.61
N GLU A 343 1.85 15.57 -0.08
CA GLU A 343 0.63 15.18 -0.80
C GLU A 343 -0.17 16.41 -1.26
N PHE A 344 -0.28 17.45 -0.42
CA PHE A 344 -0.89 18.72 -0.81
C PHE A 344 -0.19 19.34 -2.03
N SER A 345 1.15 19.42 -1.99
CA SER A 345 1.94 20.01 -3.08
C SER A 345 1.81 19.20 -4.38
N LEU A 346 1.83 17.87 -4.28
CA LEU A 346 1.67 16.97 -5.41
C LEU A 346 0.27 17.07 -6.01
N ARG A 347 -0.76 16.95 -5.20
CA ARG A 347 -2.16 16.97 -5.67
C ARG A 347 -2.56 18.33 -6.20
N LYS A 348 -2.04 19.43 -5.62
CA LYS A 348 -2.23 20.80 -6.15
C LYS A 348 -1.75 20.88 -7.61
N ARG A 349 -0.62 20.24 -7.93
CA ARG A 349 -0.07 20.23 -9.29
C ARG A 349 -0.90 19.40 -10.27
N CYS A 350 -1.61 18.38 -9.79
CA CYS A 350 -2.50 17.56 -10.60
C CYS A 350 -3.91 18.17 -10.80
N LEU A 351 -4.20 19.35 -10.23
CA LEU A 351 -5.50 19.99 -10.41
C LEU A 351 -5.66 20.57 -11.82
N SER A 352 -6.89 20.52 -12.35
CA SER A 352 -7.23 21.30 -13.55
C SER A 352 -7.06 22.79 -13.28
N SER A 353 -6.77 23.58 -14.33
CA SER A 353 -6.59 25.03 -14.22
C SER A 353 -7.74 25.72 -13.48
N GLU A 354 -8.98 25.30 -13.73
CA GLU A 354 -10.17 25.82 -13.05
C GLU A 354 -10.19 25.48 -11.54
N ARG A 355 -9.92 24.23 -11.18
CA ARG A 355 -9.87 23.79 -9.76
C ARG A 355 -8.72 24.47 -9.02
N LEU A 356 -7.59 24.66 -9.67
CA LEU A 356 -6.44 25.37 -9.13
C LEU A 356 -6.77 26.84 -8.84
N LYS A 357 -7.39 27.55 -9.80
CA LYS A 357 -7.85 28.94 -9.59
C LYS A 357 -8.82 29.06 -8.42
N ARG A 358 -9.78 28.12 -8.30
CA ARG A 358 -10.71 28.08 -7.15
C ARG A 358 -9.96 27.88 -5.83
N LEU A 359 -9.03 26.93 -5.78
CA LEU A 359 -8.22 26.69 -4.58
C LEU A 359 -7.43 27.95 -4.18
N GLU A 360 -6.80 28.64 -5.14
CA GLU A 360 -6.01 29.84 -4.88
C GLU A 360 -6.88 31.04 -4.47
N ALA A 361 -8.10 31.14 -5.01
CA ALA A 361 -9.11 32.11 -4.56
C ALA A 361 -9.52 31.87 -3.10
N GLU A 362 -9.68 30.61 -2.68
CA GLU A 362 -10.00 30.28 -1.29
C GLU A 362 -8.84 30.56 -0.33
N ILE A 363 -7.61 30.26 -0.75
CA ILE A 363 -6.40 30.58 0.04
C ILE A 363 -6.23 32.10 0.19
N SER A 364 -6.45 32.87 -0.88
CA SER A 364 -6.36 34.34 -0.82
C SER A 364 -7.47 34.99 0.02
N ARG A 365 -8.62 34.31 0.19
CA ARG A 365 -9.66 34.68 1.17
C ARG A 365 -9.29 34.34 2.62
N GLY A 366 -8.10 33.81 2.87
CA GLY A 366 -7.61 33.48 4.21
C GLY A 366 -8.07 32.12 4.73
N ARG A 367 -8.70 31.27 3.90
CA ARG A 367 -9.02 29.90 4.33
C ARG A 367 -7.73 29.07 4.43
N ASN A 368 -7.53 28.42 5.57
CA ASN A 368 -6.40 27.51 5.78
C ASN A 368 -6.72 26.13 5.20
N ILE A 369 -6.27 25.87 3.97
CA ILE A 369 -6.47 24.59 3.28
C ILE A 369 -5.16 23.81 3.31
N ASN A 370 -5.14 22.72 4.09
CA ASN A 370 -3.95 21.90 4.28
C ASN A 370 -3.98 20.58 3.51
N THR A 371 -5.11 20.22 2.92
CA THR A 371 -5.32 18.93 2.24
C THR A 371 -6.10 19.14 0.94
N ILE A 372 -5.84 18.26 -0.03
CA ILE A 372 -6.60 18.15 -1.27
C ILE A 372 -7.01 16.68 -1.36
N SER A 373 -8.31 16.41 -1.23
CA SER A 373 -8.81 15.04 -1.26
C SER A 373 -8.61 14.38 -2.63
N LEU A 374 -8.30 13.07 -2.63
CA LEU A 374 -8.36 12.20 -3.81
C LEU A 374 -9.77 12.12 -4.36
N ASP A 375 -10.75 12.25 -3.45
CA ASP A 375 -12.18 12.10 -3.69
C ASP A 375 -12.92 13.40 -3.41
N CYS A 376 -13.76 13.83 -4.36
CA CYS A 376 -14.83 14.79 -4.09
C CYS A 376 -16.07 14.08 -3.49
N ILE A 377 -15.93 12.85 -2.97
CA ILE A 377 -17.07 11.99 -2.66
C ILE A 377 -16.90 11.34 -1.27
N PRO A 378 -17.91 11.40 -0.38
CA PRO A 378 -17.84 10.83 0.97
C PRO A 378 -17.54 9.34 1.03
N CYS A 379 -16.72 8.95 2.01
CA CYS A 379 -16.34 7.59 2.38
C CYS A 379 -17.46 6.86 3.15
N TYR A 380 -18.72 6.98 2.73
CA TYR A 380 -19.77 6.13 3.30
C TYR A 380 -19.62 4.75 2.67
N TYR A 381 -19.17 3.81 3.49
CA TYR A 381 -18.89 2.43 3.11
C TYR A 381 -20.12 1.68 2.58
N ASP A 382 -21.32 2.28 2.52
CA ASP A 382 -22.62 1.62 2.33
C ASP A 382 -23.42 2.11 1.11
N GLN A 383 -22.87 2.00 -0.10
CA GLN A 383 -23.69 2.08 -1.31
C GLN A 383 -23.95 0.67 -1.86
N HIS A 384 -25.20 0.41 -2.28
CA HIS A 384 -25.68 -0.88 -2.80
C HIS A 384 -24.76 -1.47 -3.88
N HIS A 385 -24.53 -2.79 -3.83
CA HIS A 385 -23.71 -3.57 -4.76
C HIS A 385 -24.28 -3.69 -6.19
N ARG A 386 -25.54 -3.27 -6.41
CA ARG A 386 -26.20 -3.34 -7.72
C ARG A 386 -26.13 -1.98 -8.41
N ILE A 387 -25.17 -1.82 -9.32
CA ILE A 387 -25.04 -0.62 -10.13
C ILE A 387 -25.40 -0.98 -11.57
N PRO A 388 -26.49 -0.42 -12.15
CA PRO A 388 -26.77 -0.62 -13.56
C PRO A 388 -25.71 0.09 -14.41
N ARG A 389 -25.01 -0.65 -15.26
CA ARG A 389 -23.87 -0.24 -16.09
C ARG A 389 -23.96 -0.85 -17.49
N PRO A 390 -24.04 -0.08 -18.58
CA PRO A 390 -24.14 -0.64 -19.93
C PRO A 390 -22.97 -1.59 -20.26
N PRO A 391 -23.15 -2.58 -21.16
CA PRO A 391 -22.08 -3.53 -21.51
C PRO A 391 -20.83 -2.84 -22.09
N ALA A 392 -21.00 -1.64 -22.67
CA ALA A 392 -19.91 -0.81 -23.17
C ALA A 392 -18.91 -0.37 -22.08
N ASP A 393 -19.31 -0.35 -20.80
CA ASP A 393 -18.45 0.00 -19.67
C ASP A 393 -17.60 -1.18 -19.19
N PHE A 394 -17.90 -2.40 -19.67
CA PHE A 394 -17.18 -3.64 -19.37
C PHE A 394 -16.75 -4.38 -20.65
N PRO A 395 -15.99 -3.74 -21.55
CA PRO A 395 -15.62 -4.32 -22.85
C PRO A 395 -14.74 -5.58 -22.74
N TRP A 396 -14.28 -5.93 -21.54
CA TRP A 396 -13.48 -7.12 -21.26
C TRP A 396 -14.28 -8.32 -20.75
N TYR A 397 -15.61 -8.22 -20.59
CA TYR A 397 -16.47 -9.36 -20.29
C TYR A 397 -17.44 -9.62 -21.44
N ALA A 398 -17.49 -10.86 -21.92
CA ALA A 398 -18.52 -11.27 -22.86
C ALA A 398 -19.88 -11.44 -22.14
N PRO A 399 -21.02 -11.19 -22.82
CA PRO A 399 -22.32 -11.54 -22.28
C PRO A 399 -22.36 -13.03 -21.88
N GLY A 400 -22.82 -13.34 -20.68
CA GLY A 400 -22.82 -14.69 -20.10
C GLY A 400 -21.71 -14.95 -19.08
N GLN A 401 -20.60 -14.21 -19.12
CA GLN A 401 -19.45 -14.48 -18.26
C GLN A 401 -19.67 -14.06 -16.80
N CYS A 402 -19.01 -14.76 -15.89
CA CYS A 402 -18.97 -14.42 -14.47
C CYS A 402 -17.96 -13.28 -14.22
N VAL A 403 -18.40 -12.24 -13.53
CA VAL A 403 -17.52 -11.23 -12.92
C VAL A 403 -17.17 -11.72 -11.52
N TRP A 404 -15.92 -12.11 -11.34
CA TRP A 404 -15.41 -12.57 -10.05
C TRP A 404 -15.21 -11.37 -9.11
N LEU A 405 -15.83 -11.36 -7.94
CA LEU A 405 -15.78 -10.22 -7.01
C LEU A 405 -14.73 -10.44 -5.91
N ASP A 406 -14.83 -11.54 -5.16
CA ASP A 406 -13.84 -11.98 -4.16
C ASP A 406 -14.09 -13.42 -3.70
N GLY A 407 -13.02 -14.20 -3.51
CA GLY A 407 -13.03 -15.60 -3.08
C GLY A 407 -14.04 -16.49 -3.82
N GLU A 408 -15.16 -16.75 -3.14
CA GLU A 408 -16.24 -17.65 -3.56
C GLU A 408 -17.35 -16.92 -4.34
N TRP A 409 -17.27 -15.60 -4.51
CA TRP A 409 -18.38 -14.81 -5.04
C TRP A 409 -18.16 -14.41 -6.50
N GLY A 410 -19.09 -14.85 -7.35
CA GLY A 410 -19.18 -14.44 -8.75
C GLY A 410 -20.53 -13.80 -9.07
N LEU A 411 -20.55 -12.97 -10.12
CA LEU A 411 -21.77 -12.38 -10.67
C LEU A 411 -21.94 -12.80 -12.13
N ASN A 412 -23.02 -13.49 -12.47
CA ASN A 412 -23.29 -13.88 -13.86
C ASN A 412 -23.85 -12.69 -14.65
N CYS A 413 -23.20 -12.32 -15.74
CA CYS A 413 -23.72 -11.32 -16.66
C CYS A 413 -24.72 -11.98 -17.63
N THR A 414 -26.01 -11.68 -17.58
CA THR A 414 -26.98 -12.24 -18.54
C THR A 414 -27.13 -11.36 -19.80
N PRO A 415 -27.03 -11.92 -21.03
CA PRO A 415 -27.30 -11.16 -22.25
C PRO A 415 -28.77 -10.71 -22.33
N GLY A 416 -29.03 -9.52 -22.86
CA GLY A 416 -30.38 -9.11 -23.29
C GLY A 416 -31.25 -8.38 -22.26
N THR A 417 -30.81 -8.23 -21.00
CA THR A 417 -31.41 -7.21 -20.12
C THR A 417 -30.74 -5.87 -20.39
N SER A 418 -31.48 -4.94 -21.00
CA SER A 418 -30.95 -3.60 -21.25
C SER A 418 -30.64 -2.93 -19.92
N TRP A 419 -29.36 -2.64 -19.66
CA TRP A 419 -28.88 -1.93 -18.48
C TRP A 419 -29.48 -0.53 -18.28
N THR A 420 -30.22 -0.02 -19.27
CA THR A 420 -30.97 1.24 -19.21
C THR A 420 -32.24 1.18 -18.36
N GLN A 421 -32.65 0.00 -17.87
CA GLN A 421 -33.75 -0.09 -16.90
C GLN A 421 -33.21 0.12 -15.47
N PRO A 422 -33.65 1.17 -14.76
CA PRO A 422 -33.32 1.34 -13.36
C PRO A 422 -33.87 0.13 -12.58
N GLY A 423 -32.99 -0.67 -11.97
CA GLY A 423 -33.37 -1.60 -10.91
C GLY A 423 -33.22 -3.10 -11.16
N VAL A 424 -32.70 -3.61 -12.28
CA VAL A 424 -32.55 -5.07 -12.43
C VAL A 424 -31.22 -5.47 -13.07
N LEU A 425 -30.14 -5.39 -12.28
CA LEU A 425 -29.06 -6.35 -12.43
C LEU A 425 -29.53 -7.63 -11.73
N LYS A 426 -30.13 -8.56 -12.49
CA LYS A 426 -30.36 -9.94 -12.01
C LYS A 426 -29.03 -10.70 -12.10
N GLY A 427 -28.05 -10.23 -11.33
CA GLY A 427 -26.89 -11.02 -10.99
C GLY A 427 -27.32 -11.90 -9.82
N ASN A 428 -27.49 -13.20 -10.07
CA ASN A 428 -27.49 -14.14 -8.96
C ASN A 428 -26.07 -14.08 -8.41
N LEU A 429 -25.92 -13.61 -7.16
CA LEU A 429 -24.67 -13.72 -6.44
C LEU A 429 -24.47 -15.21 -6.19
N VAL A 430 -23.63 -15.85 -7.00
CA VAL A 430 -23.39 -17.29 -6.87
C VAL A 430 -22.23 -17.46 -5.91
N ARG A 431 -22.50 -18.14 -4.80
CA ARG A 431 -21.44 -18.68 -3.95
C ARG A 431 -20.91 -19.93 -4.63
N LEU A 432 -19.75 -19.81 -5.29
CA LEU A 432 -18.96 -20.92 -5.81
C LEU A 432 -18.37 -21.65 -4.59
N ARG A 433 -19.20 -22.48 -3.96
CA ARG A 433 -18.76 -23.37 -2.89
C ARG A 433 -17.71 -24.29 -3.51
N ARG A 434 -16.46 -24.28 -3.00
CA ARG A 434 -15.53 -25.39 -3.27
C ARG A 434 -16.30 -26.64 -2.87
N GLN A 435 -16.62 -27.51 -3.82
CA GLN A 435 -17.10 -28.85 -3.51
C GLN A 435 -16.02 -29.50 -2.66
N SER A 436 -16.16 -29.40 -1.34
CA SER A 436 -15.50 -30.30 -0.42
C SER A 436 -15.95 -31.70 -0.82
N GLN A 437 -14.98 -32.56 -1.10
CA GLN A 437 -15.08 -33.92 -1.64
C GLN A 437 -16.01 -34.90 -0.89
N ASP A 438 -16.74 -34.42 0.12
CA ASP A 438 -17.51 -35.25 1.04
C ASP A 438 -18.98 -34.80 1.03
N ASN A 439 -19.76 -35.32 0.08
CA ASN A 439 -21.02 -36.04 0.36
C ASN A 439 -21.93 -36.17 -0.87
N GLU A 440 -22.60 -37.31 -0.86
CA GLU A 440 -23.40 -37.96 -1.88
C GLU A 440 -24.54 -37.14 -2.49
N VAL A 441 -24.60 -37.21 -3.83
CA VAL A 441 -25.80 -37.43 -4.66
C VAL A 441 -27.00 -36.53 -4.38
N ASP A 442 -27.07 -35.40 -5.08
CA ASP A 442 -28.35 -34.91 -5.59
C ASP A 442 -28.14 -34.45 -7.04
N GLU A 443 -28.53 -35.33 -7.97
CA GLU A 443 -28.38 -35.20 -9.42
C GLU A 443 -29.35 -34.14 -9.97
N MET A 444 -29.03 -32.86 -9.77
CA MET A 444 -29.57 -31.79 -10.61
C MET A 444 -28.40 -30.94 -11.12
N GLU A 445 -27.55 -31.60 -11.90
CA GLU A 445 -26.48 -31.02 -12.71
C GLU A 445 -27.06 -30.00 -13.69
N THR A 446 -27.22 -28.77 -13.24
CA THR A 446 -27.01 -27.65 -14.15
C THR A 446 -25.51 -27.62 -14.39
N SER A 447 -25.09 -27.95 -15.61
CA SER A 447 -23.73 -27.79 -16.11
C SER A 447 -23.39 -26.30 -16.11
N VAL A 448 -23.17 -25.74 -14.93
CA VAL A 448 -22.47 -24.49 -14.76
C VAL A 448 -21.04 -24.85 -15.14
N ASP A 449 -20.71 -24.63 -16.42
CA ASP A 449 -19.34 -24.69 -16.95
C ASP A 449 -18.41 -24.21 -15.85
N GLU A 450 -17.48 -25.08 -15.44
CA GLU A 450 -16.50 -24.79 -14.41
C GLU A 450 -15.87 -23.45 -14.75
N CYS A 451 -16.29 -22.40 -14.04
CA CYS A 451 -15.87 -21.06 -14.36
C CYS A 451 -14.39 -20.99 -13.99
N GLU A 452 -13.51 -21.11 -14.98
CA GLU A 452 -12.07 -21.14 -14.79
C GLU A 452 -11.67 -19.96 -13.90
N GLN A 453 -11.22 -20.28 -12.69
CA GLN A 453 -10.78 -19.28 -11.74
C GLN A 453 -9.60 -18.53 -12.36
N GLY A 454 -9.74 -17.22 -12.53
CA GLY A 454 -8.66 -16.39 -13.06
C GLY A 454 -7.38 -16.53 -12.22
N PRO A 455 -6.19 -16.20 -12.77
CA PRO A 455 -4.90 -16.46 -12.13
C PRO A 455 -4.74 -15.81 -10.76
N LEU A 456 -5.54 -14.79 -10.46
CA LEU A 456 -5.54 -14.08 -9.20
C LEU A 456 -6.65 -14.49 -8.22
N ALA A 457 -7.47 -15.50 -8.51
CA ALA A 457 -8.64 -15.85 -7.69
C ALA A 457 -8.28 -16.07 -6.21
N ASN A 458 -7.20 -16.81 -5.94
CA ASN A 458 -6.78 -17.13 -4.57
C ASN A 458 -5.90 -16.05 -3.91
N LEU A 459 -5.73 -14.89 -4.55
CA LEU A 459 -4.86 -13.84 -4.05
C LEU A 459 -5.50 -13.02 -2.92
N HIS A 460 -4.89 -13.04 -1.74
CA HIS A 460 -5.24 -12.22 -0.58
C HIS A 460 -4.75 -10.77 -0.74
N TYR A 461 -5.51 -9.96 -1.45
CA TYR A 461 -5.10 -8.59 -1.76
C TYR A 461 -5.52 -7.54 -0.72
N LEU A 462 -6.56 -7.83 0.08
CA LEU A 462 -7.04 -6.94 1.13
C LEU A 462 -6.10 -6.93 2.35
N VAL A 463 -6.00 -5.77 2.99
CA VAL A 463 -5.15 -5.50 4.15
C VAL A 463 -6.06 -5.10 5.31
N TYR A 464 -6.26 -6.04 6.23
CA TYR A 464 -7.15 -5.85 7.37
C TYR A 464 -6.38 -5.31 8.59
N LEU A 465 -6.70 -4.08 9.00
CA LEU A 465 -6.08 -3.31 10.08
C LEU A 465 -7.07 -3.19 11.26
N GLY A 466 -7.15 -4.20 12.12
CA GLY A 466 -7.98 -4.17 13.33
C GLY A 466 -8.47 -5.55 13.75
N ILE A 467 -8.91 -5.65 15.01
CA ILE A 467 -9.29 -6.94 15.64
C ILE A 467 -10.63 -6.90 16.40
N GLU A 468 -11.19 -5.71 16.68
CA GLU A 468 -12.23 -5.55 17.71
C GLU A 468 -13.67 -5.31 17.21
N GLU A 469 -13.87 -4.99 15.92
CA GLU A 469 -15.16 -4.47 15.46
C GLU A 469 -15.79 -5.18 14.24
N ALA A 470 -15.15 -6.22 13.70
CA ALA A 470 -15.70 -6.99 12.58
C ALA A 470 -17.11 -7.54 12.89
N GLY A 471 -17.33 -8.04 14.12
CA GLY A 471 -18.60 -8.64 14.55
C GLY A 471 -19.78 -7.67 14.62
N LYS A 472 -19.55 -6.35 14.69
CA LYS A 472 -20.65 -5.35 14.69
C LYS A 472 -21.19 -5.04 13.30
N LEU A 473 -20.35 -5.19 12.26
CA LEU A 473 -20.70 -4.89 10.88
C LEU A 473 -21.11 -6.13 10.08
N TRP A 474 -20.77 -7.32 10.59
CA TRP A 474 -21.06 -8.60 9.96
C TRP A 474 -22.05 -9.35 10.85
N PRO A 475 -23.35 -9.02 10.80
CA PRO A 475 -24.36 -9.79 11.50
C PRO A 475 -24.33 -11.24 10.96
N GLY A 476 -24.09 -12.21 11.85
CA GLY A 476 -24.10 -13.64 11.50
C GLY A 476 -22.93 -14.49 12.02
N SER A 477 -21.98 -13.94 12.80
CA SER A 477 -20.86 -14.75 13.33
C SER A 477 -21.19 -15.57 14.59
N GLU A 478 -22.38 -15.46 15.15
CA GLU A 478 -22.84 -16.33 16.25
C GLU A 478 -24.29 -16.76 15.98
N SER A 479 -24.46 -17.99 15.50
CA SER A 479 -25.71 -18.76 15.36
C SER A 479 -26.86 -18.17 14.53
N ASP A 480 -27.22 -18.93 13.47
CA ASP A 480 -28.50 -18.94 12.75
C ASP A 480 -28.98 -17.62 12.12
N GLY A 481 -28.71 -17.50 10.83
CA GLY A 481 -29.08 -16.36 10.00
C GLY A 481 -30.59 -16.18 9.82
N PRO A 482 -30.96 -14.94 9.48
CA PRO A 482 -31.56 -14.76 8.17
C PRO A 482 -30.73 -13.80 7.33
N GLU A 483 -30.60 -14.18 6.06
CA GLU A 483 -30.38 -13.34 4.88
C GLU A 483 -29.49 -12.11 5.07
N PHE A 484 -28.22 -12.31 4.75
CA PHE A 484 -27.23 -11.24 4.67
C PHE A 484 -27.72 -10.04 3.84
N ALA A 485 -27.78 -8.89 4.50
CA ALA A 485 -27.72 -7.59 3.83
C ALA A 485 -26.28 -7.35 3.34
N PHE A 486 -26.02 -7.65 2.06
CA PHE A 486 -24.82 -7.25 1.33
C PHE A 486 -25.16 -6.22 0.25
#